data_AF-A0A538QK64-F1
#
_entry.id   AF-A0A538QK64-F1
#
_cell.length_a   1.000
_cell.length_b   1.000
_cell.length_c   1.000
_cell.angle_alpha   90.00
_cell.angle_beta   90.00
_cell.angle_gamma   90.00
#
_symmetry.space_group_name_H-M   'P 1'
#
loop_
_entity.id
_entity.type
_entity.pdbx_description
1 polymer ?
#
loop_
_entity_poly.entity_id
_entity_poly.type
_entity_poly.pdbx_seq_one_letter_code
_entity_poly.pdbx_strand_id
1 'polypeptide(L)'
;MSILFSAITGCGSVADSSAEASPVGDPPEGSAQSSVICPYICGTGTQCLYPDGSCREACNDCLCEAQGGKVVESCGQVSSSDPASDPAAESSAADSSIPAELDEGAANKLACGNTFCKKGEFCCNPSCSICAPNGGFCTQQFCG
;
A
#
# COMPACT_ATOMS: atom_id res chain seq x y z
N MET A 1 -20.94 -34.94 -69.26
CA MET A 1 -21.68 -33.81 -68.68
C MET A 1 -20.67 -32.80 -68.17
N SER A 2 -20.54 -31.68 -68.88
CA SER A 2 -19.70 -30.54 -68.54
C SER A 2 -20.01 -30.00 -67.16
N ILE A 3 -18.99 -29.56 -66.40
CA ILE A 3 -19.02 -28.21 -65.80
C ILE A 3 -17.59 -27.66 -65.67
N LEU A 4 -17.32 -26.65 -66.49
CA LEU A 4 -16.24 -25.67 -66.35
C LEU A 4 -16.61 -24.67 -65.25
N PHE A 5 -15.68 -24.33 -64.35
CA PHE A 5 -15.63 -23.07 -63.60
C PHE A 5 -14.14 -22.80 -63.27
N SER A 6 -13.45 -21.96 -64.04
CA SER A 6 -13.37 -20.49 -63.93
C SER A 6 -12.57 -20.01 -62.73
N ALA A 7 -11.43 -19.40 -63.06
CA ALA A 7 -10.42 -18.86 -62.17
C ALA A 7 -10.93 -17.71 -61.28
N ILE A 8 -10.33 -17.58 -60.10
CA ILE A 8 -10.24 -16.28 -59.43
C ILE A 8 -8.82 -16.05 -58.93
N THR A 9 -8.13 -15.22 -59.68
CA THR A 9 -6.99 -14.39 -59.28
C THR A 9 -7.37 -13.60 -58.03
N GLY A 10 -6.67 -13.83 -56.93
CA GLY A 10 -6.71 -12.99 -55.74
C GLY A 10 -5.29 -12.55 -55.40
N CYS A 11 -4.91 -11.37 -55.88
CA CYS A 11 -3.64 -10.72 -55.61
C CYS A 11 -3.55 -10.32 -54.13
N GLY A 12 -2.35 -10.41 -53.56
CA GLY A 12 -2.05 -10.15 -52.17
C GLY A 12 -2.44 -8.74 -51.72
N SER A 13 -2.85 -8.64 -50.46
CA SER A 13 -2.95 -7.39 -49.73
C SER A 13 -1.71 -7.26 -48.85
N VAL A 14 -0.75 -6.46 -49.28
CA VAL A 14 0.28 -5.91 -48.39
C VAL A 14 -0.06 -4.45 -48.09
N ALA A 15 -0.08 -4.16 -46.78
CA ALA A 15 0.16 -2.90 -46.08
C ALA A 15 -0.22 -1.56 -46.74
N ASP A 16 -0.99 -0.73 -46.02
CA ASP A 16 -0.37 0.46 -45.40
C ASP A 16 -1.20 1.03 -44.23
N SER A 17 -0.55 1.02 -43.06
CA SER A 17 -0.39 2.11 -42.11
C SER A 17 -1.56 3.08 -41.90
N SER A 18 -2.35 2.82 -40.85
CA SER A 18 -3.10 3.86 -40.15
C SER A 18 -2.38 4.21 -38.86
N ALA A 19 -2.12 5.51 -38.73
CA ALA A 19 -1.42 6.18 -37.65
C ALA A 19 -1.71 5.62 -36.25
N GLU A 20 -0.63 5.45 -35.50
CA GLU A 20 -0.61 4.98 -34.12
C GLU A 20 -1.11 6.11 -33.20
N ALA A 21 -2.41 6.17 -32.98
CA ALA A 21 -2.94 6.80 -31.78
C ALA A 21 -2.96 5.72 -30.69
N SER A 22 -2.06 5.85 -29.72
CA SER A 22 -2.02 4.98 -28.55
C SER A 22 -3.42 4.88 -27.94
N PRO A 23 -4.01 3.68 -27.80
CA PRO A 23 -5.04 3.51 -26.80
C PRO A 23 -4.33 3.70 -25.46
N VAL A 24 -4.63 4.80 -24.79
CA VAL A 24 -4.50 4.85 -23.33
C VAL A 24 -5.27 3.64 -22.85
N GLY A 25 -4.55 2.62 -22.38
CA GLY A 25 -5.17 1.43 -21.83
C GLY A 25 -6.07 1.88 -20.70
N ASP A 26 -7.38 1.74 -20.90
CA ASP A 26 -8.34 1.71 -19.81
C ASP A 26 -7.82 0.74 -18.73
N PRO A 27 -7.87 1.10 -17.44
CA PRO A 27 -7.59 0.14 -16.38
C PRO A 27 -8.53 -1.06 -16.57
N PRO A 28 -8.06 -2.30 -16.34
CA PRO A 28 -8.92 -3.47 -16.48
C PRO A 28 -10.15 -3.24 -15.60
N GLU A 29 -11.30 -3.15 -16.27
CA GLU A 29 -12.62 -3.20 -15.66
C GLU A 29 -12.59 -4.34 -14.65
N GLY A 30 -12.57 -3.96 -13.37
CA GLY A 30 -12.77 -4.88 -12.27
C GLY A 30 -14.10 -5.56 -12.55
N SER A 31 -14.00 -6.83 -12.92
CA SER A 31 -15.10 -7.70 -13.30
C SER A 31 -16.36 -7.36 -12.55
N ALA A 32 -17.33 -6.79 -13.28
CA ALA A 32 -18.71 -6.77 -12.88
C ALA A 32 -19.14 -8.22 -12.63
N GLN A 33 -19.10 -8.68 -11.37
CA GLN A 33 -19.76 -9.91 -10.97
C GLN A 33 -20.57 -9.71 -9.72
N SER A 34 -21.88 -9.77 -9.98
CA SER A 34 -22.96 -10.05 -9.06
C SER A 34 -23.28 -8.96 -8.05
N SER A 35 -24.56 -8.68 -7.96
CA SER A 35 -25.25 -7.92 -6.92
C SER A 35 -25.10 -8.61 -5.56
N VAL A 36 -23.87 -8.71 -5.08
CA VAL A 36 -23.54 -9.18 -3.74
C VAL A 36 -23.91 -8.06 -2.79
N ILE A 37 -25.07 -8.21 -2.13
CA ILE A 37 -25.49 -7.31 -1.07
C ILE A 37 -24.76 -7.74 0.19
N CYS A 38 -23.70 -7.03 0.55
CA CYS A 38 -22.98 -7.27 1.78
C CYS A 38 -23.61 -6.50 2.93
N PRO A 39 -23.99 -7.17 4.04
CA PRO A 39 -24.42 -6.46 5.23
C PRO A 39 -23.25 -5.69 5.83
N TYR A 40 -23.51 -4.49 6.34
CA TYR A 40 -22.51 -3.67 7.01
C TYR A 40 -22.42 -4.03 8.50
N ILE A 41 -22.07 -5.29 8.78
CA ILE A 41 -21.82 -5.77 10.13
C ILE A 41 -20.32 -5.90 10.29
N CYS A 42 -19.73 -5.05 11.13
CA CYS A 42 -18.29 -5.01 11.33
C CYS A 42 -17.88 -5.80 12.57
N GLY A 43 -16.93 -6.72 12.40
CA GLY A 43 -16.29 -7.48 13.48
C GLY A 43 -14.94 -6.90 13.87
N THR A 44 -14.02 -7.74 14.37
CA THR A 44 -12.59 -7.40 14.42
C THR A 44 -12.08 -7.37 12.98
N GLY A 45 -11.59 -6.21 12.53
CA GLY A 45 -11.35 -5.89 11.12
C GLY A 45 -10.75 -7.00 10.23
N THR A 46 -11.37 -7.22 9.07
CA THR A 46 -10.89 -8.17 8.05
C THR A 46 -9.84 -7.49 7.20
N GLN A 47 -8.63 -8.05 7.11
CA GLN A 47 -7.58 -7.48 6.27
C GLN A 47 -7.79 -7.85 4.80
N CYS A 48 -7.82 -6.83 3.94
CA CYS A 48 -8.18 -6.97 2.53
C CYS A 48 -7.06 -6.47 1.62
N LEU A 49 -6.49 -7.39 0.82
CA LEU A 49 -5.47 -7.11 -0.18
C LEU A 49 -6.12 -6.89 -1.55
N TYR A 50 -5.87 -5.73 -2.14
CA TYR A 50 -6.41 -5.32 -3.43
C TYR A 50 -5.43 -5.63 -4.56
N PRO A 51 -5.90 -5.72 -5.82
CA PRO A 51 -5.05 -6.06 -6.97
C PRO A 51 -3.99 -4.99 -7.29
N ASP A 52 -4.15 -3.76 -6.82
CA ASP A 52 -3.15 -2.68 -6.87
C ASP A 52 -2.02 -2.86 -5.84
N GLY A 53 -2.04 -3.92 -5.04
CA GLY A 53 -1.08 -4.20 -3.97
C GLY A 53 -1.38 -3.46 -2.67
N SER A 54 -2.40 -2.60 -2.65
CA SER A 54 -2.86 -1.92 -1.44
C SER A 54 -3.46 -2.93 -0.47
N CYS A 55 -3.22 -2.74 0.82
CA CYS A 55 -3.83 -3.55 1.86
C CYS A 55 -4.54 -2.66 2.87
N ARG A 56 -5.84 -2.86 3.05
CA ARG A 56 -6.68 -2.02 3.92
C ARG A 56 -7.66 -2.87 4.71
N GLU A 57 -8.10 -2.37 5.85
CA GLU A 57 -9.09 -3.05 6.68
C GLU A 57 -10.49 -2.90 6.06
N ALA A 58 -11.16 -4.03 5.84
CA ALA A 58 -12.55 -4.11 5.46
C ALA A 58 -13.41 -4.50 6.69
N CYS A 59 -14.65 -4.02 6.70
CA CYS A 59 -15.60 -4.27 7.79
C CYS A 59 -15.94 -5.79 7.93
N ASN A 60 -16.01 -6.51 6.81
CA ASN A 60 -16.13 -7.96 6.75
C ASN A 60 -15.61 -8.50 5.41
N ASP A 61 -15.49 -9.82 5.33
CA ASP A 61 -15.01 -10.59 4.19
C ASP A 61 -15.82 -10.31 2.92
N CYS A 62 -17.15 -10.27 3.04
CA CYS A 62 -18.03 -9.97 1.92
C CYS A 62 -17.71 -8.60 1.31
N LEU A 63 -17.54 -7.57 2.14
CA LEU A 63 -17.20 -6.21 1.67
C LEU A 63 -15.79 -6.13 1.09
N CYS A 64 -14.85 -6.98 1.53
CA CYS A 64 -13.53 -7.10 0.92
C CYS A 64 -13.65 -7.67 -0.51
N GLU A 65 -14.32 -8.81 -0.66
CA GLU A 65 -14.46 -9.50 -1.94
C GLU A 65 -15.33 -8.72 -2.92
N ALA A 66 -16.39 -8.05 -2.44
CA ALA A 66 -17.26 -7.21 -3.27
C ALA A 66 -16.52 -5.99 -3.86
N GLN A 67 -15.42 -5.56 -3.23
CA GLN A 67 -14.56 -4.50 -3.76
C GLN A 67 -13.38 -5.05 -4.59
N GLY A 68 -13.39 -6.35 -4.92
CA GLY A 68 -12.36 -7.01 -5.70
C GLY A 68 -11.07 -7.32 -4.93
N GLY A 69 -11.08 -7.16 -3.60
CA GLY A 69 -9.97 -7.55 -2.75
C GLY A 69 -10.02 -9.02 -2.33
N LYS A 70 -8.93 -9.51 -1.73
CA LYS A 70 -8.82 -10.85 -1.16
C LYS A 70 -8.56 -10.74 0.34
N VAL A 71 -9.29 -11.54 1.12
CA VAL A 71 -9.07 -11.62 2.57
C VAL A 71 -7.71 -12.28 2.83
N VAL A 72 -6.91 -11.63 3.66
CA VAL A 72 -5.58 -12.11 4.08
C VAL A 72 -5.51 -12.19 5.61
N GLU A 73 -4.72 -13.13 6.14
CA GLU A 73 -4.53 -13.27 7.60
C GLU A 73 -3.87 -12.04 8.21
N SER A 74 -2.96 -11.43 7.45
CA SER A 74 -2.47 -10.10 7.72
C SER A 74 -2.06 -9.40 6.44
N CYS A 75 -2.38 -8.11 6.33
CA CYS A 75 -1.55 -7.25 5.51
C CYS A 75 -0.16 -7.37 6.10
N GLY A 76 0.74 -8.08 5.41
CA GLY A 76 2.16 -8.06 5.76
C GLY A 76 2.51 -6.59 5.96
N GLN A 77 3.29 -6.28 7.01
CA GLN A 77 3.56 -4.91 7.42
C GLN A 77 4.14 -4.15 6.22
N VAL A 78 3.26 -3.54 5.43
CA VAL A 78 3.58 -2.43 4.57
C VAL A 78 3.87 -1.34 5.57
N SER A 79 5.13 -1.34 6.04
CA SER A 79 5.75 -0.17 6.62
C SER A 79 5.24 0.99 5.81
N SER A 80 4.67 1.98 6.48
CA SER A 80 4.16 3.22 5.93
C SER A 80 5.24 4.08 5.26
N SER A 81 6.25 3.45 4.67
CA SER A 81 7.09 4.02 3.64
C SER A 81 6.27 4.07 2.35
N ASP A 82 5.30 4.97 2.30
CA ASP A 82 4.86 5.57 1.06
C ASP A 82 5.94 6.60 0.66
N PRO A 83 6.80 6.34 -0.35
CA PRO A 83 7.82 7.30 -0.79
C PRO A 83 7.25 8.43 -1.68
N ALA A 84 5.93 8.61 -1.74
CA ALA A 84 5.30 9.51 -2.72
C ALA A 84 5.07 10.95 -2.23
N SER A 85 5.57 11.35 -1.06
CA SER A 85 5.48 12.75 -0.60
C SER A 85 6.65 13.17 0.27
N ASP A 86 7.87 13.09 -0.27
CA ASP A 86 8.98 13.92 0.24
C ASP A 86 9.89 14.37 -0.93
N PRO A 87 9.77 15.62 -1.41
CA PRO A 87 10.79 16.22 -2.24
C PRO A 87 11.91 16.77 -1.33
N ALA A 88 13.07 16.13 -1.42
CA ALA A 88 14.37 16.58 -0.91
C ALA A 88 14.59 16.53 0.61
N ALA A 89 15.44 15.60 1.07
CA ALA A 89 16.79 15.97 1.51
C ALA A 89 17.61 14.74 1.96
N GLU A 90 18.55 14.39 1.09
CA GLU A 90 19.93 14.00 1.39
C GLU A 90 20.22 12.84 2.36
N SER A 91 20.62 11.74 1.73
CA SER A 91 21.36 10.62 2.26
C SER A 91 22.53 11.03 3.17
N SER A 92 22.42 10.66 4.43
CA SER A 92 23.41 9.89 5.19
C SER A 92 24.86 9.90 4.68
N ALA A 93 25.67 10.73 5.34
CA ALA A 93 27.09 10.47 5.55
C ALA A 93 27.48 10.89 6.98
N ALA A 94 27.49 9.94 7.91
CA ALA A 94 28.34 9.95 9.10
C ALA A 94 28.39 8.51 9.61
N ASP A 95 29.39 7.73 9.22
CA ASP A 95 30.77 7.77 9.70
C ASP A 95 30.98 6.67 10.75
N SER A 96 31.94 5.82 10.41
CA SER A 96 32.26 4.59 11.09
C SER A 96 32.94 4.89 12.42
N SER A 97 32.34 4.44 13.52
CA SER A 97 32.98 3.71 14.64
C SER A 97 32.20 3.92 15.94
N ILE A 98 31.35 2.96 16.33
CA ILE A 98 31.02 2.75 17.74
C ILE A 98 31.02 1.23 17.99
N PRO A 99 31.83 0.73 18.96
CA PRO A 99 31.95 -0.70 19.24
C PRO A 99 30.65 -1.31 19.77
N ALA A 100 30.39 -2.54 19.31
CA ALA A 100 29.32 -3.40 19.77
C ALA A 100 29.63 -3.91 21.19
N GLU A 101 29.25 -3.17 22.24
CA GLU A 101 29.32 -3.66 23.62
C GLU A 101 28.02 -3.27 24.35
N LEU A 102 27.06 -4.21 24.35
CA LEU A 102 25.95 -4.39 25.29
C LEU A 102 24.95 -3.23 25.50
N ASP A 103 23.90 -3.19 24.67
CA ASP A 103 22.57 -2.81 25.18
C ASP A 103 21.54 -3.73 24.53
N GLU A 104 21.22 -4.84 25.21
CA GLU A 104 20.00 -5.65 25.00
C GLU A 104 18.71 -4.83 25.28
N GLY A 105 18.63 -3.61 24.71
CA GLY A 105 17.61 -2.60 24.99
C GLY A 105 17.28 -1.68 23.82
N ALA A 106 17.97 -1.77 22.68
CA ALA A 106 17.67 -0.94 21.49
C ALA A 106 16.32 -1.29 20.83
N ALA A 107 15.78 -2.50 21.04
CA ALA A 107 14.51 -2.92 20.46
C ALA A 107 13.26 -2.37 21.18
N ASN A 108 13.42 -1.55 22.24
CA ASN A 108 12.27 -1.01 23.00
C ASN A 108 12.39 0.49 23.32
N LYS A 109 13.25 1.23 22.63
CA LYS A 109 13.36 2.69 22.78
C LYS A 109 12.48 3.35 21.72
N LEU A 110 11.32 3.89 22.12
CA LEU A 110 10.39 4.57 21.21
C LEU A 110 10.86 6.02 21.01
N ALA A 111 11.12 6.43 19.77
CA ALA A 111 11.52 7.81 19.47
C ALA A 111 10.40 8.82 19.81
N CYS A 112 10.78 9.98 20.38
CA CYS A 112 9.87 11.05 20.73
C CYS A 112 10.57 12.42 20.63
N GLY A 113 10.46 13.08 19.48
CA GLY A 113 11.21 14.31 19.22
C GLY A 113 12.71 14.07 19.23
N ASN A 114 13.42 14.76 20.12
CA ASN A 114 14.87 14.67 20.30
C ASN A 114 15.28 13.65 21.39
N THR A 115 14.33 12.91 21.96
CA THR A 115 14.60 11.88 22.99
C THR A 115 14.02 10.53 22.62
N PHE A 116 14.37 9.51 23.41
CA PHE A 116 13.79 8.17 23.32
C PHE A 116 13.09 7.80 24.63
N CYS A 117 11.84 7.37 24.52
CA CYS A 117 11.06 6.87 25.63
C CYS A 117 11.55 5.49 26.07
N LYS A 118 11.45 5.22 27.37
CA LYS A 118 11.86 3.96 27.96
C LYS A 118 10.82 2.88 27.66
N LYS A 119 11.22 1.62 27.87
CA LYS A 119 10.30 0.49 27.81
C LYS A 119 9.14 0.71 28.78
N GLY A 120 7.91 0.60 28.29
CA GLY A 120 6.70 0.82 29.09
C GLY A 120 6.21 2.27 29.12
N GLU A 121 6.81 3.15 28.33
CA GLU A 121 6.36 4.52 28.09
C GLU A 121 5.89 4.69 26.62
N PHE A 122 5.06 5.70 26.37
CA PHE A 122 4.65 6.12 25.03
C PHE A 122 5.03 7.58 24.78
N CYS A 123 5.25 7.94 23.52
CA CYS A 123 5.55 9.33 23.14
C CYS A 123 4.28 10.17 23.28
N CYS A 124 4.36 11.17 24.15
CA CYS A 124 3.23 11.94 24.61
C CYS A 124 3.15 13.31 23.92
N ASN A 125 4.30 13.95 23.70
CA ASN A 125 4.40 15.17 22.92
C ASN A 125 5.77 15.20 22.21
N PRO A 126 5.84 14.88 20.91
CA PRO A 126 7.11 14.83 20.19
C PRO A 126 7.75 16.21 20.07
N SER A 127 6.97 17.28 19.90
CA SER A 127 7.50 18.65 19.83
C SER A 127 8.21 19.08 21.12
N CYS A 128 7.78 18.53 22.25
CA CYS A 128 8.38 18.79 23.56
C CYS A 128 9.34 17.66 24.01
N SER A 129 9.49 16.60 23.22
CA SER A 129 10.22 15.39 23.59
C SER A 129 9.76 14.77 24.94
N ILE A 130 8.44 14.71 25.17
CA ILE A 130 7.86 14.21 26.43
C ILE A 130 7.35 12.79 26.27
N CYS A 131 7.76 11.91 27.18
CA CYS A 131 7.30 10.53 27.31
C CYS A 131 6.36 10.39 28.52
N ALA A 132 5.31 9.58 28.39
CA ALA A 132 4.38 9.27 29.48
C ALA A 132 4.36 7.76 29.75
N PRO A 133 4.17 7.31 31.01
CA PRO A 133 4.01 5.89 31.32
C PRO A 133 2.71 5.35 30.72
N ASN A 134 2.66 4.06 30.40
CA ASN A 134 1.41 3.40 30.00
C ASN A 134 0.32 3.57 31.06
N GLY A 135 -0.87 4.02 30.63
CA GLY A 135 -1.98 4.37 31.52
C GLY A 135 -1.91 5.79 32.12
N GLY A 136 -0.85 6.55 31.84
CA GLY A 136 -0.75 7.97 32.12
C GLY A 136 -1.52 8.84 31.11
N PHE A 137 -1.57 10.14 31.38
CA PHE A 137 -2.24 11.12 30.51
C PHE A 137 -1.25 12.08 29.89
N CYS A 138 -1.61 12.60 28.72
CA CYS A 138 -0.83 13.60 28.02
C CYS A 138 -1.30 15.02 28.25
N THR A 139 -0.33 15.91 28.47
CA THR A 139 -0.56 17.34 28.46
C THR A 139 -0.42 17.85 27.03
N GLN A 140 -1.46 18.50 26.51
CA GLN A 140 -1.37 19.25 25.26
C GLN A 140 -0.70 20.60 25.54
N GLN A 141 0.60 20.65 25.31
CA GLN A 141 1.41 21.87 25.47
C GLN A 141 2.13 22.16 24.16
N PHE A 142 2.29 23.44 23.84
CA PHE A 142 3.06 23.89 22.70
C PHE A 142 4.51 24.13 23.12
N CYS A 143 5.47 23.61 22.37
CA CYS A 143 6.91 23.82 22.57
C CYS A 143 7.55 24.40 21.31
N GLY A 144 8.68 25.09 21.47
CA GLY A 144 9.44 25.75 20.41
C GLY A 144 10.92 25.84 20.74
#